data_AF-C5S4W4-F1
#
_entry.id   AF-C5S4W4-F1
#
_cell.length_a   1.000
_cell.length_b   1.000
_cell.length_c   1.000
_cell.angle_alpha   90.00
_cell.angle_beta   90.00
_cell.angle_gamma   90.00
#
_symmetry.space_group_name_H-M   'P 1'
#
loop_
_entity.id
_entity.type
_entity.pdbx_description
1 polymer ?
#
loop_
_entity_poly.entity_id
_entity_poly.type
_entity_poly.pdbx_seq_one_letter_code
_entity_poly.pdbx_strand_id
1 'polypeptide(L)'
;DATGTVSSDKTGDTFATALNVAEVINNASTALTNKGLSFTGNDGTTARKLGETLNITGTASTAGTYSSANVKTVVTEGKVEIQIADNPEFKNITAENVNATNVNATTVNATTVNATDVNATNVNATTVNATDVTTTTLTTTGAATIGGVLNANQGINVTGGNIAMNNNKITGLADGTEASDAVNLGQLNSTVANAGWTVKANGDAGERINNNGEVNFIQGDNIVISRTGSDITVKTVESPNFTNVNATNVNATTVNATDVNATNVSTTDLTATGNTTVNNFTVQNGATVD
;
A
#
# COMPACT_ATOMS: atom_id res chain seq x y z
N ASP A 1 59.82 -79.93 -71.37
CA ASP A 1 58.86 -79.21 -72.23
C ASP A 1 58.16 -78.17 -71.35
N ALA A 2 57.18 -77.43 -71.85
CA ALA A 2 56.68 -76.17 -71.27
C ALA A 2 55.92 -76.27 -69.92
N THR A 3 56.43 -77.01 -68.93
CA THR A 3 55.63 -77.54 -67.81
C THR A 3 56.23 -77.39 -66.40
N GLY A 4 57.33 -76.66 -66.19
CA GLY A 4 57.80 -76.30 -64.84
C GLY A 4 58.27 -77.50 -63.98
N THR A 5 59.49 -77.96 -64.21
CA THR A 5 60.14 -79.06 -63.50
C THR A 5 60.60 -78.71 -62.08
N VAL A 6 60.34 -79.61 -61.12
CA VAL A 6 60.99 -79.71 -59.80
C VAL A 6 61.78 -81.03 -59.76
N SER A 7 63.05 -81.02 -59.32
CA SER A 7 63.93 -82.21 -59.28
C SER A 7 64.16 -82.75 -57.86
N SER A 8 64.23 -84.07 -57.69
CA SER A 8 64.45 -84.78 -56.42
C SER A 8 65.88 -85.30 -56.21
N ASP A 9 66.38 -85.26 -54.96
CA ASP A 9 67.59 -85.93 -54.44
C ASP A 9 67.18 -87.04 -53.43
N LYS A 10 68.03 -88.07 -53.33
CA LYS A 10 67.84 -89.46 -52.87
C LYS A 10 67.69 -89.67 -51.35
N THR A 11 67.53 -88.65 -50.52
CA THR A 11 67.47 -88.81 -49.05
C THR A 11 66.09 -88.70 -48.40
N GLY A 12 65.01 -88.58 -49.18
CA GLY A 12 63.67 -88.95 -48.70
C GLY A 12 62.89 -87.89 -47.93
N ASP A 13 62.89 -86.64 -48.41
CA ASP A 13 61.82 -85.69 -48.13
C ASP A 13 61.03 -85.40 -49.43
N THR A 14 59.71 -85.54 -49.36
CA THR A 14 58.76 -85.44 -50.49
C THR A 14 58.84 -84.08 -51.21
N PHE A 15 59.17 -84.04 -52.50
CA PHE A 15 59.32 -82.81 -53.29
C PHE A 15 57.97 -82.24 -53.76
N ALA A 16 57.83 -80.92 -53.72
CA ALA A 16 56.65 -80.22 -54.19
C ALA A 16 56.65 -80.13 -55.75
N THR A 17 55.74 -80.79 -56.47
CA THR A 17 55.50 -80.58 -57.92
C THR A 17 54.83 -79.22 -58.16
N ALA A 18 54.97 -78.62 -59.35
CA ALA A 18 54.25 -77.37 -59.67
C ALA A 18 52.73 -77.48 -59.43
N LEU A 19 52.17 -78.67 -59.64
CA LEU A 19 50.77 -79.01 -59.32
C LEU A 19 50.48 -78.99 -57.81
N ASN A 20 51.30 -79.64 -56.98
CA ASN A 20 51.06 -79.63 -55.54
C ASN A 20 51.39 -78.27 -54.89
N VAL A 21 52.29 -77.47 -55.48
CA VAL A 21 52.51 -76.06 -55.09
C VAL A 21 51.28 -75.21 -55.40
N ALA A 22 50.72 -75.33 -56.61
CA ALA A 22 49.49 -74.62 -56.99
C ALA A 22 48.30 -75.03 -56.11
N GLU A 23 48.16 -76.32 -55.79
CA GLU A 23 47.14 -76.84 -54.88
C GLU A 23 47.30 -76.27 -53.47
N VAL A 24 48.52 -76.27 -52.91
CA VAL A 24 48.80 -75.69 -51.59
C VAL A 24 48.48 -74.19 -51.57
N ILE A 25 48.84 -73.44 -52.61
CA ILE A 25 48.55 -72.01 -52.71
C ILE A 25 47.04 -71.77 -52.78
N ASN A 26 46.32 -72.52 -53.61
CA ASN A 26 44.86 -72.38 -53.75
C ASN A 26 44.12 -72.78 -52.47
N ASN A 27 44.58 -73.83 -51.79
CA ASN A 27 44.05 -74.27 -50.51
C ASN A 27 44.32 -73.24 -49.41
N ALA A 28 45.53 -72.68 -49.35
CA ALA A 28 45.87 -71.60 -48.41
C ALA A 28 45.04 -70.34 -48.68
N SER A 29 44.90 -69.95 -49.95
CA SER A 29 44.06 -68.82 -50.37
C SER A 29 42.60 -69.01 -49.96
N THR A 30 42.04 -70.20 -50.19
CA THR A 30 40.67 -70.56 -49.80
C THR A 30 40.50 -70.57 -48.28
N ALA A 31 41.47 -71.14 -47.54
CA ALA A 31 41.44 -71.19 -46.09
C ALA A 31 41.51 -69.80 -45.45
N LEU A 32 42.39 -68.92 -45.94
CA LEU A 32 42.48 -67.54 -45.46
C LEU A 32 41.22 -66.74 -45.82
N THR A 33 40.70 -66.92 -47.04
CA THR A 33 39.45 -66.27 -47.49
C THR A 33 38.28 -66.70 -46.62
N ASN A 34 38.13 -67.99 -46.31
CA ASN A 34 37.04 -68.49 -45.49
C ASN A 34 37.22 -68.21 -43.99
N LYS A 35 38.46 -68.19 -43.45
CA LYS A 35 38.72 -67.74 -42.06
C LYS A 35 38.42 -66.26 -41.91
N GLY A 36 38.79 -65.46 -42.91
CA GLY A 36 38.45 -64.05 -42.98
C GLY A 36 38.90 -63.25 -41.77
N LEU A 37 38.12 -62.21 -41.43
CA LEU A 37 38.27 -61.41 -40.23
C LEU A 37 36.97 -61.47 -39.41
N SER A 38 37.10 -61.90 -38.15
CA SER A 38 36.00 -61.91 -37.18
C SER A 38 36.01 -60.64 -36.36
N PHE A 39 34.84 -60.00 -36.24
CA PHE A 39 34.60 -58.82 -35.42
C PHE A 39 33.62 -59.20 -34.32
N THR A 40 34.02 -58.99 -33.08
CA THR A 40 33.17 -59.16 -31.90
C THR A 40 32.87 -57.77 -31.34
N GLY A 41 31.59 -57.43 -31.22
CA GLY A 41 31.15 -56.20 -30.57
C GLY A 41 31.00 -56.40 -29.07
N ASN A 42 30.56 -55.36 -28.35
CA ASN A 42 30.10 -55.52 -26.97
C ASN A 42 28.89 -56.49 -26.88
N ASP A 43 28.15 -56.62 -27.99
CA ASP A 43 27.13 -57.64 -28.19
C ASP A 43 27.26 -58.22 -29.62
N GLY A 44 27.15 -59.54 -29.74
CA GLY A 44 27.26 -60.28 -31.00
C GLY A 44 28.66 -60.40 -31.63
N THR A 45 28.76 -61.29 -32.63
CA THR A 45 29.96 -61.51 -33.47
C THR A 45 29.55 -61.61 -34.92
N THR A 46 30.37 -61.08 -35.83
CA THR A 46 30.24 -61.27 -37.28
C THR A 46 31.59 -61.65 -37.87
N ALA A 47 31.59 -62.48 -38.93
CA ALA A 47 32.79 -62.83 -39.68
C ALA A 47 32.63 -62.39 -41.13
N ARG A 48 33.66 -61.77 -41.70
CA ARG A 48 33.73 -61.36 -43.12
C ARG A 48 34.84 -62.12 -43.80
N LYS A 49 34.54 -62.72 -44.95
CA LYS A 49 35.57 -63.34 -45.79
C LYS A 49 36.51 -62.26 -46.34
N LEU A 50 37.75 -62.62 -46.66
CA LEU A 50 38.66 -61.68 -47.32
C LEU A 50 38.05 -61.20 -48.64
N GLY A 51 37.96 -59.88 -48.82
CA GLY A 51 37.32 -59.24 -49.99
C GLY A 51 35.86 -58.84 -49.78
N GLU A 52 35.20 -59.24 -48.68
CA GLU A 52 33.87 -58.73 -48.32
C GLU A 52 33.97 -57.36 -47.62
N THR A 53 32.97 -56.50 -47.81
CA THR A 53 32.86 -55.22 -47.12
C THR A 53 32.23 -55.38 -45.72
N LEU A 54 32.83 -54.79 -44.70
CA LEU A 54 32.19 -54.56 -43.40
C LEU A 54 31.63 -53.13 -43.37
N ASN A 55 30.32 -53.00 -43.20
CA ASN A 55 29.67 -51.70 -43.05
C ASN A 55 29.66 -51.28 -41.57
N ILE A 56 30.15 -50.07 -41.29
CA ILE A 56 30.01 -49.38 -39.99
C ILE A 56 29.21 -48.10 -40.27
N THR A 57 27.91 -48.12 -39.97
CA THR A 57 26.97 -47.08 -40.43
C THR A 57 26.17 -46.48 -39.28
N GLY A 58 26.05 -45.16 -39.26
CA GLY A 58 25.00 -44.48 -38.49
C GLY A 58 23.71 -44.39 -39.30
N THR A 59 22.56 -44.31 -38.62
CA THR A 59 21.21 -44.24 -39.23
C THR A 59 20.65 -42.82 -39.31
N ALA A 60 21.52 -41.80 -39.19
CA ALA A 60 21.10 -40.40 -39.17
C ALA A 60 20.31 -40.02 -40.44
N SER A 61 19.15 -39.40 -40.25
CA SER A 61 18.27 -38.91 -41.33
C SER A 61 18.23 -37.38 -41.43
N THR A 62 18.74 -36.67 -40.42
CA THR A 62 18.75 -35.21 -40.35
C THR A 62 19.84 -34.65 -41.27
N ALA A 63 19.46 -33.82 -42.23
CA ALA A 63 20.41 -33.17 -43.14
C ALA A 63 21.34 -32.19 -42.41
N GLY A 64 22.64 -32.20 -42.75
CA GLY A 64 23.62 -31.27 -42.19
C GLY A 64 25.06 -31.78 -42.25
N THR A 65 25.97 -31.03 -41.63
CA THR A 65 27.36 -31.46 -41.45
C THR A 65 27.48 -32.32 -40.19
N TYR A 66 28.19 -33.44 -40.29
CA TYR A 66 28.49 -34.31 -39.15
C TYR A 66 29.92 -34.03 -38.66
N SER A 67 30.10 -34.01 -37.34
CA SER A 67 31.39 -33.74 -36.71
C SER A 67 31.95 -35.01 -36.06
N SER A 68 33.24 -35.27 -36.29
CA SER A 68 34.00 -36.27 -35.54
C SER A 68 34.72 -35.70 -34.32
N ALA A 69 34.48 -34.43 -33.96
CA ALA A 69 35.22 -33.74 -32.89
C ALA A 69 35.11 -34.43 -31.53
N ASN A 70 33.97 -35.07 -31.25
CA ASN A 70 33.73 -35.77 -29.99
C ASN A 70 34.08 -37.27 -30.04
N VAL A 71 34.55 -37.81 -31.17
CA VAL A 71 34.84 -39.25 -31.34
C VAL A 71 36.33 -39.47 -31.54
N LYS A 72 36.93 -40.37 -30.75
CA LYS A 72 38.32 -40.80 -30.88
C LYS A 72 38.39 -42.30 -31.15
N THR A 73 39.21 -42.71 -32.11
CA THR A 73 39.50 -44.13 -32.36
C THR A 73 40.87 -44.48 -31.82
N VAL A 74 40.97 -45.54 -31.01
CA VAL A 74 42.21 -45.98 -30.36
C VAL A 74 42.45 -47.45 -30.68
N VAL A 75 43.71 -47.83 -30.89
CA VAL A 75 44.10 -49.25 -31.07
C VAL A 75 44.87 -49.72 -29.85
N THR A 76 44.35 -50.74 -29.16
CA THR A 76 44.95 -51.30 -27.94
C THR A 76 44.86 -52.82 -28.00
N GLU A 77 46.00 -53.52 -27.90
CA GLU A 77 46.07 -55.00 -27.85
C GLU A 77 45.30 -55.72 -28.98
N GLY A 78 45.34 -55.16 -30.19
CA GLY A 78 44.64 -55.72 -31.36
C GLY A 78 43.13 -55.42 -31.43
N LYS A 79 42.60 -54.58 -30.52
CA LYS A 79 41.23 -54.05 -30.56
C LYS A 79 41.22 -52.63 -31.10
N VAL A 80 40.11 -52.26 -31.76
CA VAL A 80 39.82 -50.88 -32.16
C VAL A 80 38.69 -50.37 -31.24
N GLU A 81 39.01 -49.43 -30.37
CA GLU A 81 38.06 -48.80 -29.45
C GLU A 81 37.54 -47.50 -30.07
N ILE A 82 36.23 -47.31 -30.02
CA ILE A 82 35.57 -46.05 -30.36
C ILE A 82 35.19 -45.37 -29.04
N GLN A 83 35.89 -44.29 -28.73
CA GLN A 83 35.72 -43.50 -27.51
C GLN A 83 34.98 -42.20 -27.83
N ILE A 84 34.22 -41.71 -26.86
CA ILE A 84 33.61 -40.38 -26.88
C ILE A 84 34.33 -39.51 -25.85
N ALA A 85 34.46 -38.21 -26.12
CA ALA A 85 35.04 -37.26 -25.18
C ALA A 85 34.26 -37.26 -23.85
N ASP A 86 34.96 -37.15 -22.71
CA ASP A 86 34.34 -37.06 -21.37
C ASP A 86 33.47 -35.80 -21.23
N ASN A 87 33.87 -34.72 -21.89
CA ASN A 87 33.13 -33.46 -22.01
C ASN A 87 32.84 -33.19 -23.50
N PRO A 88 31.84 -33.87 -24.08
CA PRO A 88 31.52 -33.69 -25.48
C PRO A 88 30.96 -32.27 -25.70
N GLU A 89 31.47 -31.58 -26.72
CA GLU A 89 30.99 -30.24 -27.07
C GLU A 89 29.92 -30.34 -28.16
N PHE A 90 28.75 -29.77 -27.87
CA PHE A 90 27.65 -29.66 -28.84
C PHE A 90 27.33 -28.19 -29.04
N LYS A 91 27.17 -27.77 -30.30
CA LYS A 91 26.72 -26.40 -30.60
C LYS A 91 25.29 -26.16 -30.11
N ASN A 92 24.40 -27.11 -30.39
CA ASN A 92 23.00 -27.13 -29.98
C ASN A 92 22.62 -28.54 -29.57
N ILE A 93 21.74 -28.65 -28.56
CA ILE A 93 21.08 -29.91 -28.18
C ILE A 93 19.59 -29.71 -28.45
N THR A 94 19.03 -30.57 -29.30
CA THR A 94 17.58 -30.70 -29.48
C THR A 94 17.18 -32.03 -28.87
N ALA A 95 16.44 -31.98 -27.77
CA ALA A 95 15.97 -33.15 -27.05
C ALA A 95 14.50 -32.92 -26.69
N GLU A 96 13.69 -33.98 -26.71
CA GLU A 96 12.32 -33.92 -26.19
C GLU A 96 12.33 -33.57 -24.70
N ASN A 97 13.24 -34.20 -23.95
CA ASN A 97 13.45 -33.97 -22.53
C ASN A 97 14.94 -33.95 -22.21
N VAL A 98 15.37 -33.01 -21.38
CA VAL A 98 16.72 -32.97 -20.80
C VAL A 98 16.58 -33.21 -19.30
N ASN A 99 16.95 -34.42 -18.85
CA ASN A 99 17.05 -34.72 -17.43
C ASN A 99 18.48 -34.43 -16.95
N ALA A 100 18.71 -33.22 -16.44
CA ALA A 100 20.00 -32.77 -15.92
C ALA A 100 19.89 -32.51 -14.41
N THR A 101 20.86 -32.99 -13.64
CA THR A 101 20.95 -32.68 -12.20
C THR A 101 21.33 -31.23 -11.95
N ASN A 102 22.17 -30.67 -12.83
CA ASN A 102 22.60 -29.28 -12.79
C ASN A 102 22.55 -28.68 -14.20
N VAL A 103 21.93 -27.52 -14.33
CA VAL A 103 21.94 -26.71 -15.55
C VAL A 103 22.69 -25.41 -15.23
N ASN A 104 23.97 -25.36 -15.57
CA ASN A 104 24.74 -24.12 -15.50
C ASN A 104 24.64 -23.38 -16.84
N ALA A 105 23.61 -22.55 -16.98
CA ALA A 105 23.35 -21.79 -18.19
C ALA A 105 23.35 -20.29 -17.90
N THR A 106 23.92 -19.50 -18.80
CA THR A 106 23.84 -18.02 -18.76
C THR A 106 22.43 -17.52 -19.06
N THR A 107 21.64 -18.29 -19.81
CA THR A 107 20.25 -17.97 -20.14
C THR A 107 19.45 -19.24 -20.21
N VAL A 108 18.31 -19.24 -19.50
CA VAL A 108 17.30 -20.28 -19.59
C VAL A 108 16.05 -19.64 -20.19
N ASN A 109 15.79 -19.90 -21.47
CA ASN A 109 14.56 -19.46 -22.13
C ASN A 109 13.52 -20.58 -22.05
N ALA A 110 12.77 -20.60 -20.95
CA ALA A 110 11.74 -21.61 -20.69
C ALA A 110 10.35 -20.96 -20.62
N THR A 111 9.33 -21.67 -21.10
CA THR A 111 7.93 -21.29 -20.93
C THR A 111 7.46 -21.41 -19.49
N THR A 112 8.06 -22.33 -18.73
CA THR A 112 7.75 -22.56 -17.32
C THR A 112 9.03 -22.97 -16.59
N VAL A 113 9.27 -22.34 -15.45
CA VAL A 113 10.33 -22.72 -14.51
C VAL A 113 9.62 -23.12 -13.21
N ASN A 114 9.60 -24.42 -12.92
CA ASN A 114 9.10 -24.92 -11.64
C ASN A 114 10.31 -25.16 -10.71
N ALA A 115 10.68 -24.14 -9.95
CA ALA A 115 11.78 -24.18 -9.00
C ALA A 115 11.27 -23.97 -7.58
N THR A 116 11.88 -24.64 -6.61
CA THR A 116 11.59 -24.40 -5.19
C THR A 116 12.09 -23.03 -4.75
N ASP A 117 13.25 -22.63 -5.27
CA ASP A 117 13.89 -21.35 -5.00
C ASP A 117 14.31 -20.67 -6.31
N VAL A 118 14.07 -19.37 -6.38
CA VAL A 118 14.52 -18.51 -7.48
C VAL A 118 15.28 -17.34 -6.88
N ASN A 119 16.60 -17.38 -6.96
CA ASN A 119 17.45 -16.24 -6.59
C ASN A 119 17.69 -15.37 -7.83
N ALA A 120 16.81 -14.38 -8.04
CA ALA A 120 16.89 -13.45 -9.16
C ALA A 120 17.15 -12.04 -8.65
N THR A 121 18.02 -11.30 -9.34
CA THR A 121 18.24 -9.86 -9.07
C THR A 121 17.05 -9.01 -9.51
N ASN A 122 16.37 -9.43 -10.58
CA ASN A 122 15.18 -8.79 -11.12
C ASN A 122 14.12 -9.83 -11.44
N VAL A 123 12.90 -9.60 -11.00
CA VAL A 123 11.72 -10.40 -11.35
C VAL A 123 10.77 -9.51 -12.14
N ASN A 124 10.80 -9.64 -13.46
CA ASN A 124 9.83 -8.97 -14.35
C ASN A 124 8.66 -9.91 -14.62
N ALA A 125 7.72 -10.00 -13.68
CA ALA A 125 6.55 -10.86 -13.78
C ALA A 125 5.26 -10.05 -13.78
N THR A 126 4.27 -10.47 -14.57
CA THR A 126 2.92 -9.87 -14.55
C THR A 126 2.19 -10.15 -13.23
N THR A 127 2.52 -11.26 -12.56
CA THR A 127 1.93 -11.63 -11.28
C THR A 127 3.00 -12.30 -10.43
N VAL A 128 3.12 -11.85 -9.18
CA VAL A 128 3.94 -12.48 -8.15
C VAL A 128 3.00 -12.86 -7.02
N ASN A 129 2.78 -14.17 -6.83
CA ASN A 129 2.00 -14.69 -5.71
C ASN A 129 2.95 -15.16 -4.61
N ALA A 130 3.46 -14.21 -3.82
CA ALA A 130 4.35 -14.49 -2.70
C ALA A 130 3.56 -14.55 -1.40
N THR A 131 3.92 -15.48 -0.51
CA THR A 131 3.37 -15.54 0.85
C THR A 131 3.94 -14.43 1.73
N ASP A 132 5.23 -14.16 1.57
CA ASP A 132 5.97 -13.13 2.28
C ASP A 132 6.72 -12.25 1.30
N VAL A 133 6.71 -10.95 1.56
CA VAL A 133 7.45 -9.96 0.78
C VAL A 133 8.25 -9.09 1.75
N THR A 134 9.57 -9.27 1.74
CA THR A 134 10.50 -8.40 2.46
C THR A 134 11.15 -7.46 1.46
N THR A 135 10.90 -6.15 1.62
CA THR A 135 11.50 -5.12 0.77
C THR A 135 11.87 -3.90 1.61
N THR A 136 12.91 -3.18 1.21
CA THR A 136 13.24 -1.85 1.77
C THR A 136 12.26 -0.79 1.27
N THR A 137 11.85 -0.89 0.01
CA THR A 137 10.95 0.07 -0.65
C THR A 137 9.96 -0.67 -1.54
N LEU A 138 8.67 -0.37 -1.39
CA LEU A 138 7.63 -0.83 -2.30
C LEU A 138 7.11 0.37 -3.11
N THR A 139 7.33 0.35 -4.42
CA THR A 139 6.80 1.35 -5.35
C THR A 139 5.72 0.71 -6.20
N THR A 140 4.54 1.33 -6.26
CA THR A 140 3.45 0.91 -7.15
C THR A 140 3.14 2.01 -8.15
N THR A 141 2.89 1.64 -9.42
CA THR A 141 2.45 2.59 -10.47
C THR A 141 0.94 2.75 -10.51
N GLY A 142 0.21 1.87 -9.84
CA GLY A 142 -1.24 1.89 -9.70
C GLY A 142 -1.70 1.77 -8.26
N ALA A 143 -3.00 1.50 -8.08
CA ALA A 143 -3.60 1.32 -6.77
C ALA A 143 -2.99 0.10 -6.06
N ALA A 144 -2.54 0.30 -4.82
CA ALA A 144 -2.13 -0.76 -3.91
C ALA A 144 -3.31 -1.13 -3.00
N THR A 145 -3.62 -2.42 -2.89
CA THR A 145 -4.62 -2.93 -1.94
C THR A 145 -3.93 -3.78 -0.90
N ILE A 146 -4.14 -3.47 0.37
CA ILE A 146 -3.68 -4.28 1.50
C ILE A 146 -4.91 -4.99 2.07
N GLY A 147 -5.01 -6.31 1.86
CA GLY A 147 -6.13 -7.11 2.35
C GLY A 147 -6.13 -7.35 3.86
N GLY A 148 -5.02 -7.02 4.53
CA GLY A 148 -4.84 -7.14 5.98
C GLY A 148 -4.62 -5.79 6.66
N VAL A 149 -3.90 -5.81 7.79
CA VAL A 149 -3.56 -4.60 8.54
C VAL A 149 -2.33 -3.92 7.93
N LEU A 150 -2.42 -2.61 7.73
CA LEU A 150 -1.24 -1.77 7.43
C LEU A 150 -0.57 -1.33 8.74
N ASN A 151 0.60 -1.90 9.04
CA ASN A 151 1.41 -1.52 10.20
C ASN A 151 2.44 -0.45 9.79
N ALA A 152 2.08 0.83 9.92
CA ALA A 152 2.95 1.96 9.60
C ALA A 152 3.59 2.53 10.88
N ASN A 153 4.74 1.98 11.30
CA ASN A 153 5.38 2.30 12.60
C ASN A 153 5.68 3.80 12.80
N GLN A 154 5.94 4.53 11.72
CA GLN A 154 6.24 5.97 11.75
C GLN A 154 5.05 6.83 11.30
N GLY A 155 3.84 6.27 11.28
CA GLY A 155 2.64 6.92 10.75
C GLY A 155 2.51 6.84 9.23
N ILE A 156 1.45 7.47 8.72
CA ILE A 156 1.12 7.51 7.29
C ILE A 156 1.39 8.92 6.77
N ASN A 157 2.29 9.06 5.78
CA ASN A 157 2.49 10.31 5.06
C ASN A 157 1.73 10.25 3.72
N VAL A 158 0.83 11.20 3.48
CA VAL A 158 0.04 11.29 2.24
C VAL A 158 0.34 12.61 1.54
N THR A 159 1.02 12.52 0.39
CA THR A 159 1.37 13.68 -0.43
C THR A 159 0.34 13.87 -1.55
N GLY A 160 -0.51 14.90 -1.42
CA GLY A 160 -1.58 15.18 -2.36
C GLY A 160 -2.79 14.24 -2.19
N GLY A 161 -3.99 14.79 -2.31
CA GLY A 161 -5.24 14.03 -2.13
C GLY A 161 -5.68 13.91 -0.67
N ASN A 162 -6.71 13.09 -0.45
CA ASN A 162 -7.41 12.95 0.83
C ASN A 162 -7.27 11.53 1.39
N ILE A 163 -7.43 11.39 2.70
CA ILE A 163 -7.60 10.09 3.36
C ILE A 163 -9.10 9.80 3.48
N ALA A 164 -9.60 8.84 2.70
CA ALA A 164 -10.97 8.37 2.81
C ALA A 164 -11.08 7.31 3.92
N MET A 165 -11.64 7.68 5.07
CA MET A 165 -11.79 6.76 6.21
C MET A 165 -13.01 5.82 6.11
N ASN A 166 -13.94 6.04 5.16
CA ASN A 166 -15.11 5.18 4.94
C ASN A 166 -15.90 4.87 6.24
N ASN A 167 -16.21 5.91 7.02
CA ASN A 167 -16.91 5.84 8.32
C ASN A 167 -16.14 5.14 9.46
N ASN A 168 -14.86 4.82 9.27
CA ASN A 168 -14.01 4.32 10.37
C ASN A 168 -13.65 5.44 11.34
N LYS A 169 -13.40 5.05 12.60
CA LYS A 169 -12.95 5.95 13.65
C LYS A 169 -11.45 6.18 13.57
N ILE A 170 -11.03 7.40 13.89
CA ILE A 170 -9.64 7.74 14.17
C ILE A 170 -9.46 7.69 15.69
N THR A 171 -8.74 6.68 16.17
CA THR A 171 -8.49 6.48 17.61
C THR A 171 -7.03 6.77 17.94
N GLY A 172 -6.76 7.26 19.15
CA GLY A 172 -5.39 7.59 19.56
C GLY A 172 -4.83 8.86 18.93
N LEU A 173 -5.70 9.73 18.37
CA LEU A 173 -5.29 11.06 17.92
C LEU A 173 -4.97 11.92 19.14
N ALA A 174 -3.69 12.28 19.29
CA ALA A 174 -3.22 13.19 20.32
C ALA A 174 -3.82 14.60 20.15
N ASP A 175 -3.68 15.45 21.16
CA ASP A 175 -4.09 16.86 21.06
C ASP A 175 -3.24 17.57 20.00
N GLY A 176 -3.89 18.29 19.08
CA GLY A 176 -3.20 19.19 18.16
C GLY A 176 -2.66 20.41 18.91
N THR A 177 -1.40 20.76 18.67
CA THR A 177 -0.73 21.89 19.35
C THR A 177 -0.42 23.05 18.39
N GLU A 178 -0.31 22.76 17.10
CA GLU A 178 -0.10 23.75 16.04
C GLU A 178 -1.41 24.10 15.33
N ALA A 179 -1.46 25.27 14.68
CA ALA A 179 -2.66 25.75 14.00
C ALA A 179 -3.10 24.86 12.80
N SER A 180 -2.18 24.05 12.26
CA SER A 180 -2.44 23.11 11.15
C SER A 180 -2.79 21.70 11.61
N ASP A 181 -2.74 21.42 12.91
CA ASP A 181 -3.02 20.08 13.42
C ASP A 181 -4.52 19.79 13.39
N ALA A 182 -4.85 18.50 13.28
CA ALA A 182 -6.19 18.04 13.55
C ALA A 182 -6.50 18.14 15.05
N VAL A 183 -7.73 18.56 15.39
CA VAL A 183 -8.22 18.56 16.77
C VAL A 183 -8.92 17.25 17.08
N ASN A 184 -8.68 16.70 18.27
CA ASN A 184 -9.44 15.55 18.74
C ASN A 184 -10.75 15.95 19.44
N LEU A 185 -11.57 14.95 19.81
CA LEU A 185 -12.87 15.19 20.44
C LEU A 185 -12.76 15.87 21.82
N GLY A 186 -11.69 15.60 22.57
CA GLY A 186 -11.44 16.23 23.87
C GLY A 186 -11.22 17.74 23.74
N GLN A 187 -10.39 18.14 22.78
CA GLN A 187 -10.16 19.56 22.46
C GLN A 187 -11.45 20.25 22.01
N LEU A 188 -12.21 19.63 21.10
CA LEU A 188 -13.49 20.19 20.63
C LEU A 188 -14.47 20.40 21.79
N ASN A 189 -14.65 19.40 22.65
CA ASN A 189 -15.55 19.49 23.80
C ASN A 189 -15.11 20.58 24.77
N SER A 190 -13.81 20.74 25.02
CA SER A 190 -13.26 21.80 25.86
C SER A 190 -13.54 23.18 25.26
N THR A 191 -13.30 23.36 23.96
CA THR A 191 -13.59 24.63 23.27
C THR A 191 -15.07 24.98 23.33
N VAL A 192 -15.96 24.02 23.08
CA VAL A 192 -17.42 24.25 23.10
C VAL A 192 -17.92 24.55 24.52
N ALA A 193 -17.43 23.83 25.53
CA ALA A 193 -17.82 24.06 26.92
C ALA A 193 -17.40 25.45 27.43
N ASN A 194 -16.26 25.95 26.94
CA ASN A 194 -15.74 27.26 27.31
C ASN A 194 -16.17 28.38 26.36
N ALA A 195 -16.98 28.10 25.33
CA ALA A 195 -17.60 29.12 24.50
C ALA A 195 -18.70 29.86 25.29
N GLY A 196 -18.95 31.14 24.98
CA GLY A 196 -19.89 31.96 25.74
C GLY A 196 -19.62 33.46 25.64
N TRP A 197 -20.42 34.26 26.33
CA TRP A 197 -20.38 35.73 26.33
C TRP A 197 -20.38 36.28 27.76
N THR A 198 -20.15 37.58 27.93
CA THR A 198 -20.11 38.24 29.25
C THR A 198 -21.27 39.21 29.40
N VAL A 199 -22.05 39.08 30.47
CA VAL A 199 -23.10 40.04 30.86
C VAL A 199 -22.44 41.10 31.74
N LYS A 200 -22.70 42.39 31.51
CA LYS A 200 -22.25 43.49 32.40
C LYS A 200 -23.41 44.43 32.67
N ALA A 201 -23.48 44.97 33.89
CA ALA A 201 -24.42 46.03 34.24
C ALA A 201 -23.65 47.24 34.81
N ASN A 202 -23.99 48.44 34.35
CA ASN A 202 -23.50 49.70 34.93
C ASN A 202 -21.96 49.78 35.11
N GLY A 203 -21.20 49.17 34.20
CA GLY A 203 -19.73 49.18 34.25
C GLY A 203 -19.08 48.22 35.25
N ASP A 204 -19.82 47.23 35.77
CA ASP A 204 -19.29 46.20 36.66
C ASP A 204 -18.19 45.31 36.03
N ALA A 205 -17.69 44.33 36.78
CA ALA A 205 -16.70 43.37 36.30
C ALA A 205 -17.25 42.45 35.19
N GLY A 206 -18.56 42.21 35.20
CA GLY A 206 -19.26 41.28 34.32
C GLY A 206 -19.20 39.83 34.77
N GLU A 207 -20.21 39.06 34.39
CA GLU A 207 -20.31 37.63 34.63
C GLU A 207 -20.21 36.87 33.30
N ARG A 208 -19.39 35.82 33.25
CA ARG A 208 -19.26 35.00 32.05
C ARG A 208 -20.36 33.94 32.02
N ILE A 209 -21.16 33.97 30.96
CA ILE A 209 -22.19 32.97 30.67
C ILE A 209 -21.64 32.04 29.60
N ASN A 210 -21.21 30.84 30.03
CA ASN A 210 -20.79 29.79 29.12
C ASN A 210 -21.97 29.21 28.34
N ASN A 211 -21.70 28.37 27.35
CA ASN A 211 -22.72 27.70 26.57
C ASN A 211 -23.65 26.86 27.48
N ASN A 212 -24.95 26.90 27.23
CA ASN A 212 -26.02 26.40 28.11
C ASN A 212 -26.11 27.07 29.50
N GLY A 213 -25.37 28.15 29.73
CA GLY A 213 -25.56 29.02 30.89
C GLY A 213 -26.85 29.84 30.77
N GLU A 214 -27.37 30.27 31.90
CA GLU A 214 -28.63 31.01 31.98
C GLU A 214 -28.41 32.41 32.55
N VAL A 215 -29.23 33.35 32.10
CA VAL A 215 -29.34 34.70 32.68
C VAL A 215 -30.78 34.90 33.09
N ASN A 216 -31.00 35.21 34.37
CA ASN A 216 -32.32 35.52 34.89
C ASN A 216 -32.49 37.02 35.11
N PHE A 217 -33.45 37.63 34.44
CA PHE A 217 -33.83 39.02 34.66
C PHE A 217 -34.93 39.07 35.72
N ILE A 218 -34.60 39.61 36.89
CA ILE A 218 -35.51 39.72 38.03
C ILE A 218 -36.13 41.12 38.02
N GLN A 219 -37.46 41.19 38.10
CA GLN A 219 -38.18 42.46 38.19
C GLN A 219 -38.28 42.95 39.65
N GLY A 220 -38.28 44.26 39.85
CA GLY A 220 -38.59 44.89 41.14
C GLY A 220 -40.04 45.36 41.23
N ASP A 221 -40.34 46.22 42.20
CA ASP A 221 -41.73 46.67 42.45
C ASP A 221 -42.28 47.55 41.32
N ASN A 222 -41.49 48.50 40.83
CA ASN A 222 -41.95 49.51 39.87
C ASN A 222 -41.73 49.12 38.40
N ILE A 223 -41.02 48.02 38.14
CA ILE A 223 -40.67 47.55 36.79
C ILE A 223 -41.28 46.17 36.59
N VAL A 224 -41.86 45.94 35.42
CA VAL A 224 -42.31 44.62 34.95
C VAL A 224 -41.40 44.20 33.81
N ILE A 225 -40.90 42.96 33.89
CA ILE A 225 -40.10 42.34 32.84
C ILE A 225 -40.86 41.12 32.33
N SER A 226 -41.05 41.02 31.02
CA SER A 226 -41.68 39.87 30.37
C SER A 226 -40.91 39.44 29.13
N ARG A 227 -40.93 38.15 28.82
CA ARG A 227 -40.27 37.58 27.64
C ARG A 227 -41.27 36.85 26.74
N THR A 228 -41.19 37.09 25.45
CA THR A 228 -41.87 36.28 24.42
C THR A 228 -40.84 35.88 23.38
N GLY A 229 -40.51 34.59 23.26
CA GLY A 229 -39.40 34.16 22.40
C GLY A 229 -38.08 34.80 22.82
N SER A 230 -37.39 35.46 21.89
CA SER A 230 -36.14 36.21 22.13
C SER A 230 -36.34 37.64 22.65
N ASP A 231 -37.56 38.16 22.61
CA ASP A 231 -37.81 39.57 22.90
C ASP A 231 -38.07 39.76 24.40
N ILE A 232 -37.32 40.69 24.99
CA ILE A 232 -37.51 41.15 26.37
C ILE A 232 -38.24 42.49 26.35
N THR A 233 -39.38 42.56 27.01
CA THR A 233 -40.12 43.81 27.24
C THR A 233 -39.89 44.25 28.67
N VAL A 234 -39.44 45.49 28.83
CA VAL A 234 -39.29 46.17 30.13
C VAL A 234 -40.25 47.35 30.14
N LYS A 235 -41.15 47.40 31.13
CA LYS A 235 -42.11 48.50 31.31
C LYS A 235 -42.21 48.89 32.78
N THR A 236 -42.68 50.09 33.06
CA THR A 236 -43.12 50.44 34.42
C THR A 236 -44.46 49.76 34.73
N VAL A 237 -44.75 49.56 36.01
CA VAL A 237 -46.13 49.31 36.46
C VAL A 237 -47.02 50.53 36.20
N GLU A 238 -48.34 50.33 36.19
CA GLU A 238 -49.31 51.40 35.93
C GLU A 238 -49.37 52.45 37.06
N SER A 239 -49.16 52.02 38.31
CA SER A 239 -49.15 52.88 39.49
C SER A 239 -47.87 52.65 40.29
N PRO A 240 -46.75 53.26 39.89
CA PRO A 240 -45.49 53.08 40.60
C PRO A 240 -45.56 53.71 41.99
N ASN A 241 -45.00 53.03 42.98
CA ASN A 241 -44.92 53.54 44.35
C ASN A 241 -43.50 54.07 44.62
N PHE A 242 -43.42 55.31 45.09
CA PHE A 242 -42.17 55.95 45.45
C PHE A 242 -42.25 56.49 46.88
N THR A 243 -41.25 56.18 47.70
CA THR A 243 -41.14 56.77 49.04
C THR A 243 -40.88 58.27 48.97
N ASN A 244 -40.07 58.71 48.00
CA ASN A 244 -39.78 60.11 47.77
C ASN A 244 -39.55 60.36 46.28
N VAL A 245 -40.08 61.48 45.77
CA VAL A 245 -39.88 61.92 44.39
C VAL A 245 -39.13 63.24 44.43
N ASN A 246 -37.89 63.25 43.97
CA ASN A 246 -37.15 64.49 43.74
C ASN A 246 -37.40 64.95 42.30
N ALA A 247 -38.26 65.95 42.14
CA ALA A 247 -38.63 66.50 40.84
C ALA A 247 -38.39 68.00 40.81
N THR A 248 -37.84 68.51 39.71
CA THR A 248 -37.72 69.96 39.48
C THR A 248 -39.10 70.60 39.30
N ASN A 249 -39.99 69.92 38.59
CA ASN A 249 -41.35 70.35 38.34
C ASN A 249 -42.28 69.13 38.44
N VAL A 250 -43.37 69.26 39.18
CA VAL A 250 -44.47 68.28 39.17
C VAL A 250 -45.62 68.90 38.38
N ASN A 251 -45.78 68.48 37.13
CA ASN A 251 -46.94 68.85 36.32
C ASN A 251 -48.00 67.75 36.46
N ALA A 252 -48.90 67.92 37.42
CA ALA A 252 -49.97 66.98 37.71
C ALA A 252 -51.32 67.70 37.70
N THR A 253 -52.35 67.02 37.21
CA THR A 253 -53.74 67.53 37.29
C THR A 253 -54.19 67.64 38.75
N THR A 254 -53.73 66.74 39.62
CA THR A 254 -54.05 66.75 41.04
C THR A 254 -52.87 66.21 41.83
N VAL A 255 -52.54 66.90 42.92
CA VAL A 255 -51.61 66.42 43.94
C VAL A 255 -52.41 66.23 45.21
N ASN A 256 -52.63 64.97 45.59
CA ASN A 256 -53.25 64.66 46.87
C ASN A 256 -52.14 64.41 47.90
N ALA A 257 -51.93 65.38 48.77
CA ALA A 257 -50.90 65.34 49.81
C ALA A 257 -51.53 65.53 51.18
N THR A 258 -51.09 64.76 52.16
CA THR A 258 -51.51 64.95 53.55
C THR A 258 -50.87 66.21 54.14
N ASP A 259 -49.61 66.44 53.82
CA ASP A 259 -48.84 67.61 54.23
C ASP A 259 -48.15 68.24 53.02
N VAL A 260 -48.30 69.56 52.86
CA VAL A 260 -47.62 70.33 51.82
C VAL A 260 -46.72 71.36 52.49
N ASN A 261 -45.41 71.14 52.41
CA ASN A 261 -44.41 72.13 52.80
C ASN A 261 -43.82 72.76 51.52
N ALA A 262 -44.41 73.88 51.10
CA ALA A 262 -44.01 74.58 49.89
C ALA A 262 -43.57 76.01 50.21
N THR A 263 -42.56 76.49 49.49
CA THR A 263 -42.15 77.91 49.49
C THR A 263 -42.59 78.56 48.17
N ASN A 264 -42.89 79.86 48.19
CA ASN A 264 -43.27 80.62 47.00
C ASN A 264 -44.45 80.02 46.21
N VAL A 265 -45.51 79.65 46.92
CA VAL A 265 -46.74 79.12 46.30
C VAL A 265 -47.43 80.24 45.52
N SER A 266 -47.51 80.06 44.20
CA SER A 266 -48.32 80.89 43.29
C SER A 266 -49.49 80.05 42.78
N THR A 267 -50.71 80.54 42.96
CA THR A 267 -51.94 79.85 42.53
C THR A 267 -52.87 80.86 41.88
N THR A 268 -53.64 80.41 40.89
CA THR A 268 -54.72 81.23 40.31
C THR A 268 -55.89 81.31 41.28
N ASP A 269 -56.30 80.14 41.79
CA ASP A 269 -57.37 80.00 42.78
C ASP A 269 -56.87 79.16 43.96
N LEU A 270 -57.22 79.59 45.16
CA LEU A 270 -56.98 78.84 46.40
C LEU A 270 -58.31 78.69 47.13
N THR A 271 -58.73 77.45 47.33
CA THR A 271 -59.85 77.11 48.24
C THR A 271 -59.28 76.40 49.45
N ALA A 272 -59.40 77.01 50.63
CA ALA A 272 -59.00 76.41 51.90
C ALA A 272 -60.26 76.08 52.71
N THR A 273 -60.39 74.83 53.17
CA THR A 273 -61.50 74.37 54.00
C THR A 273 -61.01 74.06 55.40
N GLY A 274 -61.76 74.47 56.44
CA GLY A 274 -61.36 74.32 57.84
C GLY A 274 -60.54 75.49 58.37
N ASN A 275 -59.89 75.29 59.52
CA ASN A 275 -59.11 76.36 60.16
C ASN A 275 -57.82 76.63 59.36
N THR A 276 -57.68 77.86 58.88
CA THR A 276 -56.50 78.32 58.13
C THR A 276 -55.80 79.40 58.91
N THR A 277 -54.49 79.26 59.10
CA THR A 277 -53.65 80.28 59.74
C THR A 277 -52.75 80.92 58.69
N VAL A 278 -52.88 82.23 58.49
CA VAL A 278 -52.03 83.01 57.58
C VAL A 278 -51.26 84.05 58.38
N ASN A 279 -49.94 83.95 58.36
CA ASN A 279 -49.05 84.93 59.00
C ASN A 279 -48.57 85.93 57.96
N ASN A 280 -48.51 87.23 58.33
CA ASN A 280 -48.09 88.33 57.45
C ASN A 280 -48.92 88.48 56.17
N PHE A 281 -50.24 88.32 56.28
CA PHE A 281 -51.16 88.48 55.15
C PHE A 281 -51.14 89.91 54.61
N THR A 282 -50.90 90.06 53.31
CA THR A 282 -50.90 91.36 52.62
C THR A 282 -51.71 91.24 51.34
N VAL A 283 -52.69 92.13 51.17
CA VAL A 283 -53.51 92.23 49.96
C VAL A 283 -52.94 93.33 49.07
N GLN A 284 -52.67 93.03 47.81
CA GLN A 284 -52.21 94.03 46.84
C GLN A 284 -53.32 94.35 45.82
N ASN A 285 -53.51 95.66 45.58
CA ASN A 285 -54.29 96.26 44.48
C ASN A 285 -55.73 95.74 44.28
N GLY A 286 -56.70 96.34 44.97
CA GLY A 286 -58.13 96.22 44.64
C GLY A 286 -58.83 94.91 45.03
N ALA A 287 -58.15 93.99 45.73
CA ALA A 287 -58.81 92.78 46.22
C ALA A 287 -59.81 93.09 47.36
N THR A 288 -60.98 92.46 47.28
CA THR A 288 -62.06 92.56 48.26
C THR A 288 -61.93 91.37 49.22
N VAL A 289 -61.91 91.64 50.52
CA VAL A 289 -62.01 90.61 51.57
C VAL A 289 -63.44 90.71 52.08
N ASP A 290 -64.28 89.77 51.68
CA ASP A 290 -65.67 89.64 52.16
C ASP A 290 -65.77 88.72 53.38
#